data_AF-A0AAW8TRC2-F1
#
_entry.id   AF-A0AAW8TRC2-F1
#
_cell.length_a   1.000
_cell.length_b   1.000
_cell.length_c   1.000
_cell.angle_alpha   90.00
_cell.angle_beta   90.00
_cell.angle_gamma   90.00
#
_symmetry.space_group_name_H-M   'P 1'
#
loop_
_entity.id
_entity.type
_entity.pdbx_description
1 polymer ?
#
loop_
_entity_poly.entity_id
_entity_poly.type
_entity_poly.pdbx_seq_one_letter_code
_entity_poly.pdbx_strand_id
1 'polypeptide(L)'
;MQAIVRCLDGSFYYSMVFGCICTKKHQLANDVWYDYAYLILDKTKTKLILQHEFLPNNKSYEPMLLFLDADQSDWQVNERGEGGIQPLILSEILENLRDNRVPHSLVIKCVDLDSKLKQTNYRHISNE
;
A
#
# COMPACT_ATOMS: atom_id res chain seq x y z
N MET A 1 1.64 -8.17 -5.94
CA MET A 1 0.91 -7.77 -4.71
C MET A 1 -0.25 -6.85 -5.04
N GLN A 2 -1.46 -7.33 -4.81
CA GLN A 2 -2.70 -6.60 -4.88
C GLN A 2 -3.35 -6.49 -3.48
N ALA A 3 -4.09 -5.41 -3.22
CA ALA A 3 -4.84 -5.22 -1.99
C ALA A 3 -6.27 -4.70 -2.24
N ILE A 4 -7.18 -5.07 -1.35
CA ILE A 4 -8.44 -4.37 -1.12
C ILE A 4 -8.17 -3.25 -0.12
N VAL A 5 -8.52 -2.04 -0.49
CA VAL A 5 -8.35 -0.82 0.29
C VAL A 5 -9.69 -0.38 0.83
N ARG A 6 -9.82 -0.32 2.15
CA ARG A 6 -11.02 0.15 2.83
C ARG A 6 -10.99 1.67 2.94
N CYS A 7 -12.10 2.31 2.62
CA CYS A 7 -12.33 3.73 2.81
C CYS A 7 -13.01 3.99 4.16
N LEU A 8 -12.86 5.21 4.70
CA LEU A 8 -13.48 5.60 5.96
C LEU A 8 -15.02 5.62 5.90
N ASP A 9 -15.60 5.77 4.70
CA ASP A 9 -17.03 5.68 4.45
C ASP A 9 -17.57 4.23 4.39
N GLY A 10 -16.70 3.23 4.63
CA GLY A 10 -17.04 1.81 4.55
C GLY A 10 -17.00 1.23 3.14
N SER A 11 -16.82 2.05 2.10
CA SER A 11 -16.60 1.56 0.74
C SER A 11 -15.20 0.93 0.60
N PHE A 12 -14.96 0.21 -0.49
CA PHE A 12 -13.65 -0.36 -0.79
C PHE A 12 -13.31 -0.22 -2.28
N TYR A 13 -12.02 -0.32 -2.59
CA TYR A 13 -11.51 -0.40 -3.96
C TYR A 13 -10.27 -1.30 -4.01
N TYR A 14 -9.91 -1.77 -5.19
CA TYR A 14 -8.72 -2.59 -5.39
C TYR A 14 -7.56 -1.71 -5.83
N SER A 15 -6.35 -2.00 -5.37
CA SER A 15 -5.12 -1.39 -5.90
C SER A 15 -3.96 -2.37 -5.89
N MET A 16 -3.06 -2.24 -6.86
CA MET A 16 -1.72 -2.77 -6.76
C MET A 16 -0.99 -2.07 -5.61
N VAL A 17 -0.12 -2.83 -4.96
CA VAL A 17 0.79 -2.33 -3.93
C VAL A 17 2.17 -2.21 -4.56
N PHE A 18 2.70 -1.00 -4.58
CA PHE A 18 3.97 -0.69 -5.25
C PHE A 18 5.17 -0.70 -4.30
N GLY A 19 4.91 -0.69 -2.99
CA GLY A 19 5.93 -0.76 -1.96
C GLY A 19 5.37 -0.52 -0.57
N CYS A 20 6.23 -0.62 0.43
CA CYS A 20 5.94 -0.33 1.83
C CYS A 20 7.08 0.46 2.48
N ILE A 21 6.71 1.31 3.43
CA ILE A 21 7.64 2.11 4.24
C ILE A 21 7.27 1.97 5.71
N CYS A 22 8.27 1.86 6.59
CA CYS A 22 8.04 1.88 8.02
C CYS A 22 7.71 3.32 8.44
N THR A 23 6.53 3.47 9.03
CA THR A 23 6.06 4.74 9.59
C THR A 23 6.40 4.88 11.07
N LYS A 24 6.49 3.77 11.79
CA LYS A 24 6.81 3.77 13.21
C LYS A 24 7.46 2.45 13.62
N LYS A 25 8.54 2.55 14.39
CA LYS A 25 9.14 1.42 15.11
C LYS A 25 8.60 1.41 16.53
N HIS A 26 8.15 0.25 16.98
CA HIS A 26 7.81 -0.01 18.37
C HIS A 26 8.83 -0.96 18.98
N GLN A 27 9.05 -0.81 20.28
CA GLN A 27 9.91 -1.70 21.04
C GLN A 27 9.35 -1.85 22.45
N LEU A 28 9.10 -3.09 22.86
CA LEU A 28 8.69 -3.42 24.21
C LEU A 28 9.51 -4.63 24.69
N ALA A 29 10.34 -4.41 25.70
CA ALA A 29 11.33 -5.39 26.14
C ALA A 29 12.17 -5.92 24.97
N ASN A 30 12.03 -7.21 24.62
CA ASN A 30 12.75 -7.88 23.54
C ASN A 30 11.97 -7.91 22.21
N ASP A 31 10.71 -7.45 22.21
CA ASP A 31 9.87 -7.45 21.02
C ASP A 31 10.02 -6.14 20.24
N VAL A 32 10.23 -6.27 18.94
CA VAL A 32 10.30 -5.15 18.00
C VAL A 32 9.31 -5.41 16.88
N TRP A 33 8.43 -4.45 16.63
CA TRP A 33 7.49 -4.49 15.51
C TRP A 33 7.38 -3.10 14.87
N TYR A 34 6.83 -3.06 13.67
CA TYR A 34 6.80 -1.84 12.85
C TYR A 34 5.41 -1.61 12.29
N ASP A 35 4.98 -0.35 12.27
CA ASP A 35 3.79 0.06 11.54
C ASP A 35 4.19 0.43 10.11
N TYR A 36 3.50 -0.10 9.12
CA TYR A 36 3.76 0.19 7.72
C TYR A 36 2.68 1.07 7.09
N ALA A 37 3.13 1.89 6.15
CA ALA A 37 2.27 2.45 5.12
C ALA A 37 2.71 1.91 3.76
N TYR A 38 1.72 1.67 2.91
CA TYR A 38 1.91 1.05 1.61
C TYR A 38 1.63 2.07 0.52
N LEU A 39 2.50 2.07 -0.49
CA LEU A 39 2.37 2.91 -1.66
C LEU A 39 1.36 2.28 -2.62
N ILE A 40 0.23 2.95 -2.81
CA ILE A 40 -0.87 2.49 -3.65
C ILE A 40 -1.40 3.65 -4.52
N LEU A 41 -2.22 3.35 -5.53
CA LEU A 41 -3.02 4.38 -6.18
C LEU A 41 -4.24 4.72 -5.32
N ASP A 42 -4.68 5.97 -5.37
CA ASP A 42 -5.92 6.39 -4.73
C ASP A 42 -7.16 5.76 -5.39
N LYS A 43 -8.33 5.92 -4.76
CA LYS A 43 -9.61 5.38 -5.26
C LYS A 43 -9.92 5.83 -6.70
N THR A 44 -9.52 7.04 -7.08
CA THR A 44 -9.76 7.59 -8.42
C THR A 44 -8.71 7.19 -9.45
N LYS A 45 -7.63 6.52 -9.02
CA LYS A 45 -6.49 6.12 -9.87
C LYS A 45 -5.82 7.30 -10.56
N THR A 46 -5.75 8.44 -9.88
CA THR A 46 -5.14 9.68 -10.41
C THR A 46 -3.85 10.06 -9.72
N LYS A 47 -3.56 9.48 -8.55
CA LYS A 47 -2.32 9.76 -7.79
C LYS A 47 -1.91 8.58 -6.93
N LEU A 48 -0.63 8.56 -6.58
CA LEU A 48 -0.11 7.66 -5.54
C LEU A 48 -0.37 8.26 -4.15
N ILE A 49 -0.64 7.40 -3.19
CA ILE A 49 -0.83 7.74 -1.78
C ILE A 49 -0.11 6.72 -0.89
N LEU A 50 0.17 7.13 0.35
CA LEU A 50 0.55 6.23 1.43
C LEU A 50 -0.71 5.81 2.18
N GLN A 51 -1.05 4.54 2.08
CA GLN A 51 -2.14 3.95 2.84
C GLN A 51 -1.58 3.18 4.02
N HIS A 52 -1.90 3.63 5.23
CA HIS A 52 -1.54 2.86 6.44
C HIS A 52 -2.27 1.53 6.45
N GLU A 53 -1.57 0.48 6.92
CA GLU A 53 -2.13 -0.87 7.07
C GLU A 53 -3.33 -0.89 8.02
N PHE A 54 -3.21 -0.12 9.11
CA PHE A 54 -4.22 0.05 10.13
C PHE A 54 -4.64 1.51 10.25
N LEU A 55 -5.86 1.75 10.70
CA LEU A 55 -6.36 3.10 10.93
C LEU A 55 -5.46 3.83 11.94
N PRO A 56 -4.80 4.94 11.56
CA PRO A 56 -3.89 5.65 12.46
C PRO A 56 -4.62 6.18 13.69
N ASN A 57 -3.92 6.21 14.83
CA ASN A 57 -4.44 6.67 16.12
C ASN A 57 -5.70 5.93 16.63
N ASN A 58 -6.02 4.77 16.07
CA ASN A 58 -7.07 3.90 16.57
C ASN A 58 -6.50 2.89 17.58
N LYS A 59 -7.23 2.63 18.67
CA LYS A 59 -6.84 1.66 19.70
C LYS A 59 -7.03 0.21 19.26
N SER A 60 -7.83 -0.04 18.23
CA SER A 60 -8.31 -1.38 17.87
C SER A 60 -7.62 -2.01 16.66
N TYR A 61 -6.49 -1.47 16.17
CA TYR A 61 -5.79 -1.97 14.96
C TYR A 61 -6.76 -2.29 13.82
N GLU A 62 -7.63 -1.34 13.48
CA GLU A 62 -8.64 -1.55 12.46
C GLU A 62 -7.97 -1.62 11.08
N PRO A 63 -8.07 -2.76 10.36
CA PRO A 63 -7.36 -2.95 9.10
C PRO A 63 -7.97 -2.09 7.99
N MET A 64 -7.10 -1.42 7.27
CA MET A 64 -7.41 -0.59 6.10
C MET A 64 -7.00 -1.25 4.79
N LEU A 65 -6.11 -2.25 4.86
CA LEU A 65 -5.64 -3.02 3.72
C LEU A 65 -5.87 -4.51 3.97
N LEU A 66 -6.33 -5.21 2.94
CA LEU A 66 -6.35 -6.67 2.88
C LEU A 66 -5.58 -7.12 1.64
N PHE A 67 -4.41 -7.75 1.85
CA PHE A 67 -3.58 -8.26 0.76
C PHE A 67 -4.19 -9.53 0.18
N LEU A 68 -4.24 -9.58 -1.14
CA LEU A 68 -4.88 -10.65 -1.91
C LEU A 68 -3.90 -11.70 -2.39
N ASP A 69 -2.63 -11.32 -2.50
CA ASP A 69 -1.50 -12.16 -2.83
C ASP A 69 -0.25 -11.61 -2.13
N ALA A 70 0.79 -12.44 -2.04
CA ALA A 70 2.07 -12.08 -1.46
C ALA A 70 3.17 -11.90 -2.52
N ASP A 71 2.81 -11.67 -3.79
CA ASP A 71 3.79 -11.54 -4.87
C ASP A 71 4.54 -10.21 -4.75
N GLN A 72 5.78 -10.28 -4.31
CA GLN A 72 6.72 -9.16 -4.22
C GLN A 72 7.97 -9.42 -5.07
N SER A 73 7.86 -10.25 -6.12
CA SER A 73 9.01 -10.65 -6.94
C SER A 73 9.76 -9.48 -7.59
N ASP A 74 9.05 -8.40 -7.92
CA ASP A 74 9.61 -7.17 -8.49
C ASP A 74 10.06 -6.13 -7.45
N TRP A 75 9.98 -6.46 -6.16
CA TRP A 75 10.33 -5.52 -5.09
C TRP A 75 11.80 -5.61 -4.73
N GLN A 76 12.41 -4.45 -4.48
CA GLN A 76 13.68 -4.36 -3.77
C GLN A 76 13.40 -3.99 -2.31
N VAL A 77 13.69 -4.91 -1.39
CA VAL A 77 13.44 -4.75 0.05
C VAL A 77 14.75 -4.66 0.84
N ASN A 78 14.76 -3.82 1.87
CA ASN A 78 15.85 -3.68 2.82
C ASN A 78 15.71 -4.66 4.00
N GLU A 79 16.66 -4.66 4.92
CA GLU A 79 16.67 -5.53 6.11
C GLU A 79 15.49 -5.31 7.07
N ARG A 80 14.80 -4.17 6.97
CA ARG A 80 13.59 -3.86 7.74
C ARG A 80 12.32 -4.33 7.04
N GLY A 81 12.42 -4.91 5.85
CA GLY A 81 11.28 -5.27 5.02
C GLY A 81 10.63 -4.06 4.33
N GLU A 82 11.24 -2.88 4.36
CA GLU A 82 10.78 -1.73 3.58
C GLU A 82 11.30 -1.85 2.16
N GLY A 83 10.49 -1.49 1.18
CA GLY A 83 10.88 -1.68 -0.20
C GLY A 83 9.73 -1.57 -1.17
N GLY A 84 10.01 -1.92 -2.43
CA GLY A 84 9.04 -1.77 -3.50
C GLY A 84 9.67 -1.68 -4.88
N ILE A 85 8.87 -1.25 -5.84
CA ILE A 85 9.22 -1.20 -7.25
C ILE A 85 10.02 0.08 -7.53
N GLN A 86 11.18 -0.05 -8.16
CA GLN A 86 11.97 1.11 -8.62
C GLN A 86 11.26 1.82 -9.79
N PRO A 87 11.30 3.16 -9.87
CA PRO A 87 12.00 4.11 -8.99
C PRO A 87 11.14 4.63 -7.81
N LEU A 88 9.98 4.03 -7.53
CA LEU A 88 8.98 4.61 -6.61
C LEU A 88 9.44 4.69 -5.15
N ILE A 89 10.42 3.87 -4.78
CA ILE A 89 11.00 3.81 -3.44
C ILE A 89 12.28 4.62 -3.28
N LEU A 90 12.68 5.40 -4.29
CA LEU A 90 13.77 6.37 -4.15
C LEU A 90 13.33 7.48 -3.19
N SER A 91 14.23 7.92 -2.30
CA SER A 91 13.93 8.94 -1.29
C SER A 91 13.34 10.22 -1.89
N GLU A 92 13.85 10.67 -3.04
CA GLU A 92 13.32 11.82 -3.77
C GLU A 92 11.84 11.64 -4.19
N ILE A 93 11.46 10.44 -4.62
CA ILE A 93 10.07 10.14 -5.01
C ILE A 93 9.17 10.08 -3.77
N LEU A 94 9.65 9.50 -2.67
CA LEU A 94 8.92 9.47 -1.39
C LEU A 94 8.74 10.87 -0.79
N GLU A 95 9.70 11.77 -0.96
CA GLU A 95 9.56 13.19 -0.61
C GLU A 95 8.53 13.89 -1.49
N ASN A 96 8.62 13.71 -2.81
CA ASN A 96 7.65 14.22 -3.76
C ASN A 96 6.22 13.71 -3.50
N LEU A 97 6.07 12.50 -2.97
CA LEU A 97 4.77 11.95 -2.58
C LEU A 97 4.09 12.76 -1.48
N ARG A 98 4.84 13.24 -0.49
CA ARG A 98 4.32 14.08 0.60
C ARG A 98 3.81 15.42 0.09
N ASP A 99 4.47 15.96 -0.93
CA ASP A 99 4.11 17.24 -1.57
C ASP A 99 3.12 17.09 -2.73
N ASN A 100 2.66 15.86 -3.03
CA ASN A 100 1.83 15.54 -4.20
C ASN A 100 2.47 15.98 -5.53
N ARG A 101 3.80 15.84 -5.63
CA ARG A 101 4.66 16.22 -6.77
C ARG A 101 5.27 15.02 -7.49
N VAL A 102 4.75 13.81 -7.27
CA VAL A 102 5.21 12.64 -8.01
C VAL A 102 5.06 12.90 -9.51
N PRO A 103 6.12 12.69 -10.33
CA PRO A 103 6.04 12.90 -11.76
C PRO A 103 4.84 12.20 -12.40
N HIS A 104 4.08 12.93 -13.21
CA HIS A 104 2.86 12.40 -13.85
C HIS A 104 3.13 11.15 -14.69
N SER A 105 4.29 11.08 -15.34
CA SER A 105 4.74 9.91 -16.10
C SER A 105 4.89 8.65 -15.24
N LEU A 106 5.29 8.79 -13.97
CA LEU A 106 5.35 7.66 -13.02
C LEU A 106 3.96 7.23 -12.59
N VAL A 107 3.05 8.19 -12.34
CA VAL A 107 1.66 7.87 -12.00
C VAL A 107 0.99 7.11 -13.15
N ILE A 108 1.14 7.54 -14.41
CA ILE A 108 0.60 6.84 -15.58
C ILE A 108 1.11 5.38 -15.64
N LYS A 109 2.40 5.16 -15.39
CA LYS A 109 2.96 3.79 -15.36
C LYS A 109 2.32 2.95 -14.26
N CYS A 110 2.08 3.52 -13.08
CA CYS A 110 1.41 2.83 -11.99
C CYS A 110 -0.03 2.46 -12.36
N VAL A 111 -0.76 3.38 -13.02
CA VAL A 111 -2.12 3.15 -13.51
C VAL A 111 -2.15 2.03 -14.55
N ASP A 112 -1.20 2.02 -15.49
CA ASP A 112 -1.09 0.94 -16.49
C ASP A 112 -0.85 -0.43 -15.82
N LEU A 113 0.06 -0.50 -14.84
CA LEU A 113 0.32 -1.72 -14.08
C LEU A 113 -0.90 -2.18 -13.27
N ASP A 114 -1.57 -1.25 -12.57
CA ASP A 114 -2.78 -1.51 -11.80
C ASP A 114 -3.92 -2.02 -12.68
N SER A 115 -4.07 -1.49 -13.90
CA SER A 115 -5.11 -1.90 -14.85
C SER A 115 -4.94 -3.33 -15.36
N LYS A 116 -3.71 -3.87 -15.30
CA LYS A 116 -3.39 -5.25 -15.70
C LYS A 116 -3.71 -6.27 -14.62
N LEU A 117 -4.01 -5.83 -13.40
CA LEU A 117 -4.48 -6.72 -12.35
C LEU A 117 -5.76 -7.39 -12.83
N LYS A 118 -5.74 -8.72 -12.86
CA LYS A 118 -6.98 -9.48 -13.01
C LYS A 118 -7.81 -9.17 -11.77
N GLN A 119 -8.98 -8.57 -11.94
CA GLN A 119 -9.97 -8.55 -10.87
C GLN A 119 -10.35 -10.01 -10.62
N THR A 120 -9.69 -10.63 -9.65
CA THR A 120 -10.11 -11.92 -9.14
C THR A 120 -11.47 -11.65 -8.50
N ASN A 121 -12.55 -12.08 -9.15
CA ASN A 121 -13.87 -12.06 -8.56
C ASN A 121 -13.85 -13.05 -7.39
N TYR A 122 -13.48 -12.56 -6.19
CA TYR A 122 -13.59 -13.34 -4.97
C TYR A 122 -15.07 -13.65 -4.79
N ARG A 123 -15.43 -14.94 -4.86
CA ARG A 123 -16.81 -15.36 -4.63
C ARG A 123 -17.20 -14.91 -3.22
N HIS A 124 -18.32 -14.23 -3.13
CA HIS A 124 -18.93 -13.92 -1.85
C HIS A 124 -19.24 -15.24 -1.13
N ILE A 125 -18.58 -15.49 0.00
CA ILE A 125 -18.91 -16.59 0.90
C ILE A 125 -19.61 -15.96 2.10
N SER A 126 -20.94 -16.04 2.12
CA SER A 126 -21.72 -15.75 3.32
C SER A 126 -21.90 -17.04 4.11
N ASN A 127 -21.63 -16.99 5.41
CA ASN A 127 -22.21 -17.96 6.32
C ASN A 127 -23.67 -17.56 6.51
N GLU A 128 -24.60 -18.35 5.98
CA GLU A 128 -26.01 -18.32 6.38
C GLU A 128 -26.16 -18.84 7.83
#